data_AF-A0ABD2JTA0-F1
#
_entry.id   AF-A0ABD2JTA0-F1
#
_cell.length_a   1.000
_cell.length_b   1.000
_cell.length_c   1.000
_cell.angle_alpha   90.00
_cell.angle_beta   90.00
_cell.angle_gamma   90.00
#
_symmetry.space_group_name_H-M   'P 1'
#
loop_
_entity.id
_entity.type
_entity.pdbx_description
1 polymer ?
#
loop_
_entity_poly.entity_id
_entity_poly.type
_entity_poly.pdbx_seq_one_letter_code
_entity_poly.pdbx_strand_id
1 'polypeptide(L)'
;MRLMICDEELSLFDLNSNTTVAFLEALWGISNLYNKVHCWLGLFICVFGSLANSVHIFVLSRPAMQKCAVNRLLAIIALCDIATMASYTVFVVRFEFAVDNEEPPLGYDFFWITFLLAHVVCSIALHTITLYLTVVTAFIRYKTLKQVSSVWNHETIACPIFVAVAVLTVFLCIPTFLIHSIIPVSAADPITHQNLTLYTVGLAEFKQFDTCLFFKLNLWLTGIIFKVIPCVLLLLFTLALLYELKKNSRKRKSMCSGTTLAYRRHSAQSDRTTKILLILLIVFFCTEFPQGILAILNGLFPNDIHQFVYLSLGELLDLLSLINCNTCFIVYPLISSQYRATLRNLADCIRQIAQGRGWQAATANLRSRSRLSEAKLSLASRPLSPFPLTPSPSFRPSPSPSSPSPVNSNATACRRPTLRTLINGGEVPSIRFLDDQDVLL
;
A
#
# COMPACT_ATOMS: atom_id res chain seq x y z
N MET A 1 -14.08 -32.86 -11.46
CA MET A 1 -14.38 -33.84 -10.38
C MET A 1 -14.31 -33.10 -9.04
N ARG A 2 -15.10 -33.46 -8.00
CA ARG A 2 -14.99 -32.81 -6.67
C ARG A 2 -13.75 -33.37 -5.97
N LEU A 3 -12.78 -32.53 -5.62
CA LEU A 3 -11.59 -32.96 -4.89
C LEU A 3 -11.86 -32.80 -3.39
N MET A 4 -12.06 -33.91 -2.68
CA MET A 4 -12.41 -33.88 -1.26
C MET A 4 -11.12 -33.90 -0.43
N ILE A 5 -10.86 -32.79 0.26
CA ILE A 5 -9.72 -32.62 1.19
C ILE A 5 -10.12 -33.06 2.61
N CYS A 6 -11.44 -33.05 2.89
CA CYS A 6 -12.06 -33.52 4.13
C CYS A 6 -13.34 -34.30 3.78
N ASP A 7 -13.43 -35.59 4.12
CA ASP A 7 -14.51 -36.46 3.62
C ASP A 7 -15.90 -36.22 4.26
N GLU A 8 -15.97 -35.73 5.50
CA GLU A 8 -17.22 -35.64 6.29
C GLU A 8 -17.84 -34.22 6.39
N GLU A 9 -17.59 -33.31 5.44
CA GLU A 9 -18.07 -31.92 5.53
C GLU A 9 -19.31 -31.62 4.67
N LEU A 10 -20.16 -30.71 5.16
CA LEU A 10 -21.45 -30.35 4.56
C LEU A 10 -21.27 -29.72 3.17
N SER A 11 -21.75 -30.38 2.11
CA SER A 11 -21.81 -29.78 0.77
C SER A 11 -22.72 -28.55 0.76
N LEU A 12 -22.14 -27.40 0.42
CA LEU A 12 -22.86 -26.14 0.26
C LEU A 12 -23.53 -26.07 -1.13
N PHE A 13 -22.88 -26.65 -2.14
CA PHE A 13 -23.38 -26.67 -3.51
C PHE A 13 -23.99 -28.03 -3.84
N ASP A 14 -25.31 -28.04 -4.06
CA ASP A 14 -26.00 -29.10 -4.78
C ASP A 14 -25.79 -28.91 -6.29
N LEU A 15 -24.92 -29.74 -6.87
CA LEU A 15 -24.57 -29.73 -8.28
C LEU A 15 -25.69 -30.31 -9.19
N ASN A 16 -26.75 -30.89 -8.61
CA ASN A 16 -27.92 -31.36 -9.36
C ASN A 16 -28.93 -30.22 -9.62
N SER A 17 -28.78 -29.09 -8.93
CA SER A 17 -29.63 -27.91 -9.11
C SER A 17 -29.09 -27.02 -10.22
N ASN A 18 -29.87 -26.87 -11.30
CA ASN A 18 -29.55 -25.98 -12.43
C ASN A 18 -29.21 -24.54 -11.99
N THR A 19 -29.81 -24.06 -10.89
CA THR A 19 -29.52 -22.72 -10.33
C THR A 19 -28.11 -22.64 -9.75
N THR A 20 -27.63 -23.71 -9.10
CA THR A 20 -26.26 -23.82 -8.60
C THR A 20 -25.27 -23.88 -9.75
N VAL A 21 -25.54 -24.73 -10.75
CA VAL A 21 -24.69 -24.89 -11.93
C VAL A 21 -24.56 -23.57 -12.69
N ALA A 22 -25.68 -22.90 -12.99
CA ALA A 22 -25.67 -21.61 -13.68
C ALA A 22 -24.95 -20.50 -12.89
N PHE A 23 -24.95 -20.54 -11.55
CA PHE A 23 -24.15 -19.63 -10.73
C PHE A 23 -22.65 -19.91 -10.84
N LEU A 24 -22.25 -21.19 -10.80
CA LEU A 24 -20.84 -21.60 -10.93
C LEU A 24 -20.30 -21.35 -12.35
N GLU A 25 -21.08 -21.63 -13.38
CA GLU A 25 -20.76 -21.30 -14.78
C GLU A 25 -20.59 -19.79 -14.99
N ALA A 26 -21.47 -18.97 -14.41
CA ALA A 26 -21.35 -17.51 -14.46
C ALA A 26 -20.11 -17.00 -13.72
N LEU A 27 -19.78 -17.59 -12.57
CA LEU A 27 -18.58 -17.25 -11.78
C LEU A 27 -17.30 -17.60 -12.54
N TRP A 28 -17.20 -18.82 -13.09
CA TRP A 28 -16.06 -19.28 -13.89
C TRP A 28 -15.93 -18.48 -15.20
N GLY A 29 -17.03 -18.14 -15.86
CA GLY A 29 -17.04 -17.27 -17.03
C GLY A 29 -16.55 -15.84 -16.74
N ILE A 30 -16.84 -15.30 -15.56
CA ILE A 30 -16.31 -14.00 -15.10
C ILE A 30 -14.81 -14.11 -14.80
N SER A 31 -14.37 -15.18 -14.14
CA SER A 31 -12.95 -15.48 -13.88
C SER A 31 -12.16 -15.56 -15.19
N ASN A 32 -12.51 -16.49 -16.08
CA ASN A 32 -11.84 -16.70 -17.37
C ASN A 32 -11.77 -15.42 -18.25
N LEU A 33 -12.79 -14.55 -18.19
CA LEU A 33 -12.77 -13.23 -18.85
C LEU A 33 -11.80 -12.25 -18.18
N TYR A 34 -11.71 -12.26 -16.85
CA TYR A 34 -10.84 -11.39 -16.07
C TYR A 34 -9.37 -11.80 -16.15
N ASN A 35 -9.04 -13.09 -16.05
CA ASN A 35 -7.67 -13.63 -16.04
C ASN A 35 -6.86 -13.17 -17.27
N LYS A 36 -7.50 -13.16 -18.44
CA LYS A 36 -6.95 -12.64 -19.73
C LYS A 36 -6.47 -11.18 -19.68
N VAL A 37 -6.98 -10.40 -18.72
CA VAL A 37 -6.60 -9.00 -18.47
C VAL A 37 -5.79 -8.86 -17.17
N HIS A 38 -5.97 -9.80 -16.23
CA HIS A 38 -5.36 -9.79 -14.89
C HIS A 38 -3.85 -9.63 -14.95
N CYS A 39 -3.14 -10.50 -15.68
CA CYS A 39 -1.68 -10.46 -15.78
C CYS A 39 -1.15 -9.07 -16.19
N TRP A 40 -1.72 -8.48 -17.25
CA TRP A 40 -1.35 -7.13 -17.71
C TRP A 40 -1.65 -6.03 -16.69
N LEU A 41 -2.80 -6.13 -16.00
CA LEU A 41 -3.24 -5.17 -15.00
C LEU A 41 -2.40 -5.26 -13.72
N GLY A 42 -2.09 -6.46 -13.26
CA GLY A 42 -1.22 -6.74 -12.12
C GLY A 42 0.20 -6.20 -12.34
N LEU A 43 0.83 -6.54 -13.47
CA LEU A 43 2.16 -6.01 -13.82
C LEU A 43 2.19 -4.47 -13.86
N PHE A 44 1.18 -3.83 -14.48
CA PHE A 44 1.08 -2.37 -14.50
C PHE A 44 0.97 -1.77 -13.09
N ILE A 45 0.13 -2.35 -12.24
CA ILE A 45 -0.12 -1.88 -10.86
C ILE A 45 1.10 -2.11 -9.96
N CYS A 46 1.84 -3.21 -10.12
CA CYS A 46 3.05 -3.48 -9.35
C CYS A 46 4.22 -2.58 -9.77
N VAL A 47 4.43 -2.35 -11.07
CA VAL A 47 5.48 -1.44 -11.56
C VAL A 47 5.18 0.01 -11.13
N PHE A 48 3.97 0.50 -11.40
CA PHE A 48 3.57 1.86 -10.97
C PHE A 48 3.59 1.99 -9.44
N GLY A 49 3.13 0.97 -8.73
CA GLY A 49 3.07 0.93 -7.27
C GLY A 49 4.43 0.93 -6.59
N SER A 50 5.39 0.17 -7.14
CA SER A 50 6.77 0.15 -6.65
C SER A 50 7.44 1.52 -6.79
N LEU A 51 7.22 2.21 -7.92
CA LEU A 51 7.69 3.58 -8.15
C LEU A 51 7.00 4.58 -7.21
N ALA A 52 5.68 4.48 -7.05
CA ALA A 52 4.87 5.31 -6.18
C ALA A 52 5.31 5.22 -4.72
N ASN A 53 5.41 4.01 -4.17
CA ASN A 53 5.84 3.80 -2.79
C ASN A 53 7.34 4.11 -2.59
N SER A 54 8.20 3.96 -3.61
CA SER A 54 9.58 4.46 -3.55
C SER A 54 9.64 5.98 -3.35
N VAL A 55 8.82 6.74 -4.07
CA VAL A 55 8.68 8.20 -3.86
C VAL A 55 8.08 8.49 -2.47
N HIS A 56 7.15 7.66 -1.99
CA HIS A 56 6.55 7.80 -0.65
C HIS A 56 7.63 7.73 0.44
N ILE A 57 8.47 6.68 0.42
CA ILE A 57 9.59 6.48 1.34
C ILE A 57 10.57 7.65 1.24
N PHE A 58 10.93 8.09 0.03
CA PHE A 58 11.94 9.15 -0.17
C PHE A 58 11.50 10.53 0.36
N VAL A 59 10.19 10.79 0.44
CA VAL A 59 9.63 12.00 1.08
C VAL A 59 9.46 11.82 2.60
N LEU A 60 9.01 10.65 3.07
CA LEU A 60 8.85 10.36 4.50
C LEU A 60 10.20 10.27 5.24
N SER A 61 11.25 9.79 4.59
CA SER A 61 12.62 9.69 5.12
C SER A 61 13.35 11.03 5.27
N ARG A 62 12.67 12.17 5.08
CA ARG A 62 13.25 13.50 5.30
C ARG A 62 13.16 13.90 6.79
N PRO A 63 14.18 14.53 7.40
CA PRO A 63 14.18 14.89 8.82
C PRO A 63 13.03 15.82 9.27
N ALA A 64 12.37 16.51 8.34
CA ALA A 64 11.16 17.27 8.63
C ALA A 64 9.92 16.38 8.90
N MET A 65 9.87 15.18 8.32
CA MET A 65 8.76 14.23 8.41
C MET A 65 8.98 13.15 9.47
N GLN A 66 10.23 12.71 9.70
CA GLN A 66 10.58 11.59 10.59
C GLN A 66 10.28 11.81 12.10
N LYS A 67 9.91 13.03 12.51
CA LYS A 67 9.66 13.46 13.91
C LYS A 67 8.39 12.89 14.57
N CYS A 68 7.84 11.81 14.02
CA CYS A 68 6.52 11.30 14.36
C CYS A 68 6.45 9.80 14.06
N ALA A 69 6.01 9.00 15.04
CA ALA A 69 5.87 7.55 14.90
C ALA A 69 5.07 7.14 13.66
N VAL A 70 3.93 7.80 13.41
CA VAL A 70 3.06 7.56 12.24
C VAL A 70 3.81 7.69 10.91
N ASN A 71 4.71 8.67 10.78
CA ASN A 71 5.41 8.92 9.53
C ASN A 71 6.54 7.92 9.30
N ARG A 72 7.13 7.36 10.38
CA ARG A 72 8.08 6.25 10.29
C ARG A 72 7.38 4.92 9.99
N LEU A 73 6.25 4.63 10.66
CA LEU A 73 5.42 3.46 10.38
C LEU A 73 4.91 3.45 8.93
N LEU A 74 4.49 4.59 8.38
CA LEU A 74 4.11 4.70 6.96
C LEU A 74 5.26 4.41 5.99
N ALA A 75 6.51 4.75 6.35
CA ALA A 75 7.67 4.44 5.52
C ALA A 75 8.05 2.94 5.58
N ILE A 76 7.77 2.29 6.72
CA ILE A 76 7.94 0.83 6.88
C ILE A 76 6.84 0.08 6.10
N ILE A 77 5.57 0.51 6.20
CA ILE A 77 4.46 -0.03 5.41
C ILE A 77 4.79 0.05 3.91
N ALA A 78 5.17 1.24 3.41
CA ALA A 78 5.54 1.41 2.01
C ALA A 78 6.75 0.56 1.57
N LEU A 79 7.62 0.11 2.49
CA LEU A 79 8.72 -0.80 2.20
C LEU A 79 8.24 -2.26 2.12
N CYS A 80 7.37 -2.69 3.04
CA CYS A 80 6.69 -3.98 2.97
C CYS A 80 5.86 -4.10 1.69
N ASP A 81 5.12 -3.04 1.33
CA ASP A 81 4.31 -2.98 0.12
C ASP A 81 5.17 -3.15 -1.15
N ILE A 82 6.34 -2.48 -1.24
CA ILE A 82 7.29 -2.68 -2.36
C ILE A 82 7.79 -4.12 -2.41
N ALA A 83 8.12 -4.74 -1.27
CA ALA A 83 8.58 -6.12 -1.23
C ALA A 83 7.50 -7.10 -1.73
N THR A 84 6.23 -6.88 -1.36
CA THR A 84 5.09 -7.64 -1.89
C THR A 84 4.92 -7.42 -3.40
N MET A 85 4.90 -6.17 -3.88
CA MET A 85 4.76 -5.87 -5.32
C MET A 85 5.90 -6.49 -6.14
N ALA A 86 7.15 -6.44 -5.65
CA ALA A 86 8.31 -6.99 -6.34
C ALA A 86 8.28 -8.52 -6.39
N SER A 87 7.93 -9.18 -5.29
CA SER A 87 7.77 -10.64 -5.23
C SER A 87 6.67 -11.12 -6.18
N TYR A 88 5.51 -10.44 -6.16
CA TYR A 88 4.38 -10.72 -7.04
C TYR A 88 4.67 -10.42 -8.53
N THR A 89 5.51 -9.43 -8.83
CA THR A 89 5.96 -9.18 -10.22
C THR A 89 6.73 -10.38 -10.78
N VAL A 90 7.58 -11.02 -9.97
CA VAL A 90 8.33 -12.22 -10.40
C VAL A 90 7.40 -13.44 -10.54
N PHE A 91 6.42 -13.58 -9.64
CA PHE A 91 5.35 -14.58 -9.76
C PHE A 91 4.60 -14.43 -11.09
N VAL A 92 3.97 -13.28 -11.35
CA VAL A 92 3.16 -13.05 -12.56
C VAL A 92 4.00 -13.18 -13.84
N VAL A 93 5.25 -12.72 -13.87
CA VAL A 93 6.12 -12.92 -15.05
C VAL A 93 6.41 -14.39 -15.33
N ARG A 94 6.53 -15.26 -14.30
CA ARG A 94 6.88 -16.68 -14.50
C ARG A 94 5.69 -17.61 -14.66
N PHE A 95 4.63 -17.41 -13.87
CA PHE A 95 3.51 -18.35 -13.74
C PHE A 95 2.25 -17.92 -14.52
N GLU A 96 2.12 -16.64 -14.89
CA GLU A 96 1.01 -16.14 -15.71
C GLU A 96 1.47 -15.80 -17.13
N PHE A 97 2.52 -14.97 -17.25
CA PHE A 97 2.95 -14.40 -18.53
C PHE A 97 3.81 -15.34 -19.38
N ALA A 98 4.53 -16.26 -18.74
CA ALA A 98 5.45 -17.22 -19.38
C ALA A 98 4.93 -18.67 -19.32
N VAL A 99 3.61 -18.82 -19.42
CA VAL A 99 2.90 -20.10 -19.52
C VAL A 99 2.09 -20.12 -20.81
N ASP A 100 2.29 -21.16 -21.61
CA ASP A 100 1.55 -21.35 -22.85
C ASP A 100 0.13 -21.85 -22.53
N ASN A 101 -0.86 -21.04 -22.88
CA ASN A 101 -2.27 -21.25 -22.51
C ASN A 101 -2.93 -22.44 -23.25
N GLU A 102 -2.24 -23.01 -24.24
CA GLU A 102 -2.70 -24.18 -25.01
C GLU A 102 -2.09 -25.50 -24.50
N GLU A 103 -0.91 -25.46 -23.85
CA GLU A 103 -0.22 -26.60 -23.26
C GLU A 103 0.38 -26.23 -21.88
N PRO A 104 -0.45 -26.11 -20.83
CA PRO A 104 0.02 -25.73 -19.49
C PRO A 104 0.99 -26.78 -18.91
N PRO A 105 2.07 -26.37 -18.23
CA PRO A 105 3.09 -27.30 -17.76
C PRO A 105 2.61 -28.12 -16.56
N LEU A 106 2.72 -29.45 -16.65
CA LEU A 106 2.45 -30.46 -15.59
C LEU A 106 3.26 -30.27 -14.28
N GLY A 107 4.14 -29.28 -14.23
CA GLY A 107 4.98 -28.95 -13.08
C GLY A 107 6.13 -28.04 -13.49
N TYR A 108 6.92 -27.60 -12.51
CA TYR A 108 8.03 -26.67 -12.72
C TYR A 108 9.32 -27.23 -12.13
N ASP A 109 10.46 -26.63 -12.48
CA ASP A 109 11.75 -26.93 -11.83
C ASP A 109 11.66 -26.72 -10.32
N PHE A 110 12.45 -27.50 -9.57
CA PHE A 110 12.53 -27.40 -8.10
C PHE A 110 12.80 -25.96 -7.61
N PHE A 111 13.61 -25.19 -8.34
CA PHE A 111 13.87 -23.78 -8.03
C PHE A 111 12.59 -22.92 -8.13
N TRP A 112 11.79 -23.12 -9.18
CA TRP A 112 10.57 -22.34 -9.41
C TRP A 112 9.47 -22.71 -8.42
N ILE A 113 9.27 -23.99 -8.09
CA ILE A 113 8.32 -24.38 -7.02
C ILE A 113 8.78 -23.89 -5.63
N THR A 114 10.09 -23.95 -5.35
CA THR A 114 10.63 -23.38 -4.10
C THR A 114 10.40 -21.86 -4.04
N PHE A 115 10.57 -21.16 -5.17
CA PHE A 115 10.22 -19.73 -5.26
C PHE A 115 8.72 -19.50 -5.07
N LEU A 116 7.83 -20.31 -5.66
CA LEU A 116 6.38 -20.19 -5.54
C LEU A 116 5.92 -20.33 -4.08
N LEU A 117 6.36 -21.38 -3.39
CA LEU A 117 6.05 -21.58 -1.96
C LEU A 117 6.60 -20.44 -1.08
N ALA A 118 7.84 -19.98 -1.35
CA ALA A 118 8.41 -18.83 -0.66
C ALA A 118 7.65 -17.53 -0.97
N HIS A 119 7.21 -17.33 -2.22
CA HIS A 119 6.42 -16.18 -2.65
C HIS A 119 5.11 -16.11 -1.86
N VAL A 120 4.33 -17.19 -1.85
CA VAL A 120 3.03 -17.28 -1.17
C VAL A 120 3.16 -17.00 0.33
N VAL A 121 4.08 -17.68 1.03
CA VAL A 121 4.25 -17.49 2.47
C VAL A 121 4.79 -16.09 2.81
N CYS A 122 5.73 -15.56 2.02
CA CYS A 122 6.26 -14.21 2.26
C CYS A 122 5.27 -13.10 1.88
N SER A 123 4.46 -13.26 0.82
CA SER A 123 3.46 -12.26 0.42
C SER A 123 2.34 -12.14 1.45
N ILE A 124 1.83 -13.28 1.94
CA ILE A 124 0.89 -13.36 3.07
C ILE A 124 1.49 -12.65 4.29
N ALA A 125 2.71 -13.03 4.71
CA ALA A 125 3.36 -12.44 5.89
C ALA A 125 3.56 -10.92 5.76
N LEU A 126 4.09 -10.44 4.63
CA LEU A 126 4.32 -9.01 4.38
C LEU A 126 3.01 -8.21 4.36
N HIS A 127 1.98 -8.73 3.69
CA HIS A 127 0.68 -8.07 3.61
C HIS A 127 -0.03 -8.03 4.98
N THR A 128 0.01 -9.11 5.75
CA THR A 128 -0.47 -9.14 7.14
C THR A 128 0.27 -8.16 8.04
N ILE A 129 1.60 -8.03 7.89
CA ILE A 129 2.39 -7.00 8.58
C ILE A 129 1.89 -5.59 8.19
N THR A 130 1.73 -5.29 6.89
CA THR A 130 1.16 -4.00 6.43
C THR A 130 -0.22 -3.72 7.06
N LEU A 131 -1.11 -4.71 7.13
CA LEU A 131 -2.44 -4.56 7.74
C LEU A 131 -2.35 -4.23 9.24
N TYR A 132 -1.57 -4.99 10.02
CA TYR A 132 -1.41 -4.73 11.46
C TYR A 132 -0.68 -3.41 11.75
N LEU A 133 0.34 -3.03 10.97
CA LEU A 133 0.99 -1.72 11.08
C LEU A 133 0.02 -0.58 10.75
N THR A 134 -0.92 -0.80 9.82
CA THR A 134 -1.97 0.18 9.47
C THR A 134 -3.00 0.33 10.61
N VAL A 135 -3.41 -0.77 11.24
CA VAL A 135 -4.23 -0.77 12.47
C VAL A 135 -3.55 0.02 13.60
N VAL A 136 -2.29 -0.26 13.90
CA VAL A 136 -1.52 0.45 14.94
C VAL A 136 -1.34 1.93 14.57
N THR A 137 -1.12 2.24 13.29
CA THR A 137 -1.04 3.61 12.78
C THR A 137 -2.36 4.37 12.98
N ALA A 138 -3.52 3.73 12.77
CA ALA A 138 -4.83 4.33 13.03
C ALA A 138 -5.06 4.56 14.54
N PHE A 139 -4.69 3.60 15.39
CA PHE A 139 -4.73 3.76 16.85
C PHE A 139 -3.88 4.94 17.35
N ILE A 140 -2.64 5.08 16.87
CA ILE A 140 -1.75 6.20 17.23
C ILE A 140 -2.35 7.54 16.75
N ARG A 141 -2.89 7.62 15.53
CA ARG A 141 -3.59 8.82 15.03
C ARG A 141 -4.79 9.20 15.90
N TYR A 142 -5.56 8.23 16.38
CA TYR A 142 -6.70 8.45 17.28
C TYR A 142 -6.25 8.92 18.68
N LYS A 143 -5.22 8.30 19.27
CA LYS A 143 -4.65 8.71 20.58
C LYS A 143 -4.05 10.12 20.53
N THR A 144 -3.26 10.43 19.50
CA THR A 144 -2.63 11.76 19.33
C THR A 144 -3.64 12.88 19.03
N LEU A 145 -4.76 12.57 18.38
CA LEU A 145 -5.87 13.51 18.22
C LEU A 145 -6.62 13.80 19.53
N LYS A 146 -6.65 12.85 20.49
CA LYS A 146 -7.21 13.06 21.83
C LYS A 146 -6.24 13.75 22.79
N GLN A 147 -4.94 13.51 22.66
CA GLN A 147 -3.91 14.05 23.56
C GLN A 147 -2.67 14.45 22.75
N VAL A 148 -2.41 15.75 22.67
CA VAL A 148 -1.34 16.32 21.83
C VAL A 148 0.06 15.86 22.27
N SER A 149 0.27 15.67 23.58
CA SER A 149 1.52 15.19 24.19
C SER A 149 1.55 13.67 24.40
N SER A 150 0.82 12.88 23.60
CA SER A 150 0.77 11.42 23.79
C SER A 150 2.13 10.78 23.46
N VAL A 151 2.65 9.97 24.41
CA VAL A 151 3.92 9.22 24.27
C VAL A 151 3.97 8.42 22.96
N TRP A 152 2.83 7.85 22.55
CA TRP A 152 2.61 7.12 21.29
C TRP A 152 3.02 7.87 20.00
N ASN A 153 3.23 9.18 20.05
CA ASN A 153 3.73 9.96 18.91
C ASN A 153 5.25 9.90 18.73
N HIS A 154 6.00 9.48 19.75
CA HIS A 154 7.47 9.53 19.75
C HIS A 154 8.07 8.61 18.70
N GLU A 155 8.99 9.16 17.93
CA GLU A 155 9.61 8.52 16.77
C GLU A 155 10.40 7.24 17.08
N THR A 156 10.84 7.06 18.32
CA THR A 156 11.52 5.85 18.82
C THR A 156 10.62 4.62 18.87
N ILE A 157 9.30 4.79 18.96
CA ILE A 157 8.35 3.68 19.20
C ILE A 157 8.02 2.92 17.89
N ALA A 158 8.25 3.53 16.73
CA ALA A 158 7.92 2.91 15.44
C ALA A 158 8.70 1.62 15.14
N CYS A 159 9.99 1.56 15.51
CA CYS A 159 10.83 0.39 15.27
C CYS A 159 10.45 -0.84 16.14
N PRO A 160 10.32 -0.74 17.48
CA PRO A 160 9.90 -1.89 18.29
C PRO A 160 8.46 -2.34 17.98
N ILE A 161 7.56 -1.44 17.57
CA ILE A 161 6.24 -1.82 17.02
C ILE A 161 6.41 -2.72 15.79
N PHE A 162 7.24 -2.31 14.83
CA PHE A 162 7.49 -3.09 13.62
C PHE A 162 8.09 -4.46 13.93
N VAL A 163 9.13 -4.53 14.76
CA VAL A 163 9.78 -5.80 15.13
C VAL A 163 8.78 -6.73 15.85
N ALA A 164 7.98 -6.21 16.78
CA ALA A 164 6.98 -7.02 17.49
C ALA A 164 5.89 -7.56 16.57
N VAL A 165 5.38 -6.74 15.63
CA VAL A 165 4.39 -7.18 14.62
C VAL A 165 5.00 -8.20 13.67
N ALA A 166 6.21 -7.94 13.15
CA ALA A 166 6.87 -8.85 12.22
C ALA A 166 7.19 -10.21 12.84
N VAL A 167 7.72 -10.25 14.07
CA VAL A 167 7.99 -11.52 14.78
C VAL A 167 6.70 -12.29 15.06
N LEU A 168 5.62 -11.61 15.47
CA LEU A 168 4.33 -12.25 15.70
C LEU A 168 3.73 -12.82 14.41
N THR A 169 3.74 -12.07 13.31
CA THR A 169 3.23 -12.56 12.02
C THR A 169 4.08 -13.72 11.49
N VAL A 170 5.42 -13.61 11.49
CA VAL A 170 6.30 -14.70 11.03
C VAL A 170 6.08 -15.97 11.84
N PHE A 171 5.94 -15.89 13.17
CA PHE A 171 5.59 -17.03 14.01
C PHE A 171 4.24 -17.65 13.64
N LEU A 172 3.22 -16.81 13.41
CA LEU A 172 1.89 -17.27 12.99
C LEU A 172 1.86 -17.85 11.57
N CYS A 173 2.80 -17.50 10.69
CA CYS A 173 2.90 -18.09 9.35
C CYS A 173 3.58 -19.47 9.32
N ILE A 174 4.16 -19.96 10.43
CA ILE A 174 4.85 -21.27 10.46
C ILE A 174 3.90 -22.44 10.09
N PRO A 175 2.67 -22.56 10.62
CA PRO A 175 1.74 -23.62 10.20
C PRO A 175 1.37 -23.53 8.71
N THR A 176 1.23 -22.31 8.18
CA THR A 176 0.92 -22.05 6.77
C THR A 176 2.09 -22.43 5.84
N PHE A 177 3.33 -22.38 6.31
CA PHE A 177 4.46 -22.97 5.58
C PHE A 177 4.45 -24.50 5.67
N LEU A 178 4.32 -25.06 6.88
CA LEU A 178 4.46 -26.49 7.14
C LEU A 178 3.43 -27.36 6.43
N ILE A 179 2.23 -26.84 6.15
CA ILE A 179 1.17 -27.61 5.49
C ILE A 179 1.40 -27.84 3.99
N HIS A 180 2.23 -27.04 3.34
CA HIS A 180 2.52 -27.17 1.92
C HIS A 180 3.80 -28.00 1.70
N SER A 181 3.73 -28.96 0.80
CA SER A 181 4.82 -29.85 0.42
C SER A 181 5.10 -29.77 -1.08
N ILE A 182 6.35 -30.08 -1.46
CA ILE A 182 6.80 -30.12 -2.85
C ILE A 182 6.73 -31.58 -3.31
N ILE A 183 5.83 -31.89 -4.23
CA ILE A 183 5.55 -33.25 -4.71
C ILE A 183 6.18 -33.42 -6.10
N PRO A 184 6.95 -34.49 -6.35
CA PRO A 184 7.50 -34.77 -7.68
C PRO A 184 6.44 -35.34 -8.63
N VAL A 185 6.37 -34.82 -9.84
CA VAL A 185 5.50 -35.27 -10.94
C VAL A 185 6.39 -35.80 -12.06
N SER A 186 6.06 -36.97 -12.63
CA SER A 186 6.79 -37.54 -13.77
C SER A 186 6.08 -37.18 -15.07
N ALA A 187 6.66 -36.26 -15.85
CA ALA A 187 6.23 -35.96 -17.21
C ALA A 187 7.10 -36.72 -18.22
N ALA A 188 6.55 -37.03 -19.40
CA ALA A 188 7.35 -37.51 -20.52
C ALA A 188 7.96 -36.31 -21.28
N ASP A 189 9.26 -36.30 -21.48
CA ASP A 189 9.94 -35.30 -22.31
C ASP A 189 9.44 -35.40 -23.77
N PRO A 190 8.89 -34.32 -24.36
CA PRO A 190 8.33 -34.35 -25.72
C PRO A 190 9.39 -34.52 -26.81
N ILE A 191 10.68 -34.32 -26.50
CA ILE A 191 11.81 -34.44 -27.43
C ILE A 191 12.58 -35.76 -27.23
N THR A 192 12.83 -36.16 -25.98
CA THR A 192 13.65 -37.36 -25.68
C THR A 192 12.86 -38.61 -25.28
N HIS A 193 11.56 -38.47 -25.00
CA HIS A 193 10.69 -39.51 -24.43
C HIS A 193 11.21 -40.13 -23.11
N GLN A 194 12.10 -39.44 -22.40
CA GLN A 194 12.53 -39.84 -21.05
C GLN A 194 11.59 -39.26 -19.98
N ASN A 195 11.55 -39.90 -18.82
CA ASN A 195 10.76 -39.41 -17.68
C ASN A 195 11.48 -38.22 -17.03
N LEU A 196 10.96 -37.02 -17.27
CA LEU A 196 11.39 -35.78 -16.63
C LEU A 196 10.67 -35.63 -15.28
N THR A 197 11.44 -35.53 -14.20
CA THR A 197 10.89 -35.22 -12.87
C THR A 197 10.69 -33.71 -12.70
N LEU A 198 9.46 -33.26 -12.88
CA LEU A 198 8.99 -31.93 -12.52
C LEU A 198 8.49 -31.93 -11.07
N TYR A 199 8.08 -30.77 -10.56
CA TYR A 199 7.51 -30.63 -9.22
C TYR A 199 6.23 -29.79 -9.24
N THR A 200 5.34 -30.06 -8.28
CA THR A 200 4.15 -29.25 -7.98
C THR A 200 4.02 -29.02 -6.47
N VAL A 201 3.07 -28.19 -6.06
CA VAL A 201 2.71 -27.95 -4.65
C VAL A 201 1.49 -28.80 -4.29
N GLY A 202 1.53 -29.47 -3.13
CA GLY A 202 0.38 -30.21 -2.59
C GLY A 202 0.42 -30.27 -1.06
N LEU A 203 -0.67 -30.72 -0.45
CA LEU A 203 -0.78 -30.81 1.02
C LEU A 203 0.20 -31.84 1.58
N ALA A 204 0.84 -31.52 2.70
CA ALA A 204 1.75 -32.41 3.41
C ALA A 204 0.99 -33.54 4.15
N GLU A 205 1.30 -34.80 3.85
CA GLU A 205 0.73 -35.96 4.54
C GLU A 205 1.38 -36.18 5.92
N PHE A 206 0.71 -35.73 6.99
CA PHE A 206 1.18 -35.93 8.36
C PHE A 206 0.76 -37.30 8.91
N LYS A 207 1.62 -38.32 8.78
CA LYS A 207 1.37 -39.72 9.27
C LYS A 207 1.03 -39.90 10.76
N GLN A 208 0.98 -38.83 11.55
CA GLN A 208 0.69 -38.82 12.99
C GLN A 208 -0.44 -37.85 13.39
N PHE A 209 -0.99 -37.07 12.44
CA PHE A 209 -2.03 -36.07 12.69
C PHE A 209 -3.09 -36.09 11.58
N ASP A 210 -4.29 -35.60 11.88
CA ASP A 210 -5.30 -35.41 10.86
C ASP A 210 -4.94 -34.20 9.97
N THR A 211 -4.63 -34.49 8.69
CA THR A 211 -4.34 -33.48 7.66
C THR A 211 -5.53 -32.55 7.42
N CYS A 212 -6.77 -33.04 7.48
CA CYS A 212 -7.97 -32.21 7.33
C CYS A 212 -8.09 -31.21 8.49
N LEU A 213 -7.92 -31.66 9.75
CA LEU A 213 -7.90 -30.76 10.91
C LEU A 213 -6.80 -29.70 10.79
N PHE A 214 -5.60 -30.07 10.36
CA PHE A 214 -4.49 -29.10 10.19
C PHE A 214 -4.78 -28.10 9.05
N PHE A 215 -5.37 -28.55 7.94
CA PHE A 215 -5.84 -27.69 6.86
C PHE A 215 -6.91 -26.71 7.32
N LYS A 216 -7.95 -27.21 8.00
CA LYS A 216 -9.03 -26.38 8.55
C LYS A 216 -8.50 -25.35 9.55
N LEU A 217 -7.58 -25.74 10.43
CA LEU A 217 -6.90 -24.81 11.35
C LEU A 217 -6.09 -23.73 10.61
N ASN A 218 -5.39 -24.08 9.52
CA ASN A 218 -4.68 -23.11 8.68
C ASN A 218 -5.64 -22.13 7.96
N LEU A 219 -6.81 -22.60 7.50
CA LEU A 219 -7.85 -21.74 6.91
C LEU A 219 -8.45 -20.79 7.96
N TRP A 220 -8.71 -21.25 9.18
CA TRP A 220 -9.19 -20.38 10.26
C TRP A 220 -8.13 -19.35 10.72
N LEU A 221 -6.86 -19.75 10.75
CA LEU A 221 -5.71 -18.90 11.05
C LEU A 221 -5.54 -17.78 9.99
N THR A 222 -5.46 -18.15 8.71
CA THR A 222 -5.32 -17.19 7.61
C THR A 222 -6.57 -16.31 7.45
N GLY A 223 -7.78 -16.87 7.58
CA GLY A 223 -9.02 -16.11 7.51
C GLY A 223 -9.23 -15.16 8.69
N ILE A 224 -9.35 -15.68 9.91
CA ILE A 224 -9.70 -14.84 11.08
C ILE A 224 -8.53 -13.91 11.45
N ILE A 225 -7.32 -14.45 11.60
CA ILE A 225 -6.21 -13.72 12.22
C ILE A 225 -5.56 -12.79 11.19
N PHE A 226 -5.29 -13.26 9.97
CA PHE A 226 -4.59 -12.42 8.98
C PHE A 226 -5.50 -11.43 8.23
N LYS A 227 -6.81 -11.71 8.10
CA LYS A 227 -7.77 -10.80 7.44
C LYS A 227 -8.82 -10.20 8.38
N VAL A 228 -9.70 -11.01 9.00
CA VAL A 228 -10.90 -10.49 9.69
C VAL A 228 -10.56 -9.58 10.87
N ILE A 229 -9.66 -10.00 11.77
CA ILE A 229 -9.26 -9.23 12.96
C ILE A 229 -8.68 -7.85 12.59
N PRO A 230 -7.64 -7.73 11.73
CA PRO A 230 -7.11 -6.42 11.37
C PRO A 230 -8.13 -5.54 10.61
N CYS A 231 -9.01 -6.13 9.79
CA CYS A 231 -10.07 -5.38 9.11
C CYS A 231 -11.08 -4.76 10.09
N VAL A 232 -11.58 -5.54 11.05
CA VAL A 232 -12.52 -5.06 12.09
C VAL A 232 -11.85 -3.99 12.96
N LEU A 233 -10.59 -4.20 13.37
CA LEU A 233 -9.85 -3.22 14.15
C LEU A 233 -9.61 -1.91 13.38
N LEU A 234 -9.28 -1.96 12.08
CA LEU A 234 -9.06 -0.75 11.29
C LEU A 234 -10.38 0.02 11.06
N LEU A 235 -11.48 -0.69 10.80
CA LEU A 235 -12.83 -0.11 10.73
C LEU A 235 -13.16 0.65 12.03
N LEU A 236 -13.01 -0.01 13.19
CA LEU A 236 -13.28 0.59 14.50
C LEU A 236 -12.39 1.80 14.79
N PHE A 237 -11.08 1.73 14.57
CA PHE A 237 -10.19 2.88 14.81
C PHE A 237 -10.42 4.02 13.81
N THR A 238 -10.78 3.73 12.56
CA THR A 238 -11.08 4.76 11.55
C THR A 238 -12.40 5.46 11.86
N LEU A 239 -13.43 4.73 12.31
CA LEU A 239 -14.68 5.32 12.81
C LEU A 239 -14.45 6.15 14.09
N ALA A 240 -13.63 5.68 15.03
CA ALA A 240 -13.27 6.43 16.24
C ALA A 240 -12.48 7.73 15.92
N LEU A 241 -11.55 7.67 14.97
CA LEU A 241 -10.83 8.83 14.44
C LEU A 241 -11.78 9.82 13.76
N LEU A 242 -12.69 9.34 12.92
CA LEU A 242 -13.70 10.14 12.22
C LEU A 242 -14.67 10.83 13.20
N TYR A 243 -15.09 10.12 14.26
CA TYR A 243 -15.91 10.67 15.33
C TYR A 243 -15.19 11.79 16.08
N GLU A 244 -13.96 11.55 16.54
CA GLU A 244 -13.21 12.55 17.31
C GLU A 244 -12.82 13.76 16.44
N LEU A 245 -12.56 13.58 15.14
CA LEU A 245 -12.40 14.68 14.17
C LEU A 245 -13.67 15.52 14.04
N LYS A 246 -14.84 14.89 13.87
CA LYS A 246 -16.15 15.58 13.80
C LYS A 246 -16.46 16.31 15.12
N LYS A 247 -16.20 15.70 16.27
CA LYS A 247 -16.35 16.27 17.61
C LYS A 247 -15.43 17.49 17.81
N ASN A 248 -14.14 17.39 17.47
CA ASN A 248 -13.20 18.51 17.55
C ASN A 248 -13.48 19.61 16.50
N SER A 249 -14.06 19.28 15.34
CA SER A 249 -14.63 20.27 14.42
C SER A 249 -15.78 21.05 15.09
N ARG A 250 -16.80 20.34 15.62
CA ARG A 250 -17.94 20.94 16.35
C ARG A 250 -17.49 21.82 17.52
N LYS A 251 -16.59 21.35 18.40
CA LYS A 251 -16.10 22.13 19.55
C LYS A 251 -15.37 23.41 19.14
N ARG A 252 -14.67 23.42 18.00
CA ARG A 252 -14.05 24.63 17.43
C ARG A 252 -15.09 25.55 16.77
N LYS A 253 -16.16 25.00 16.19
CA LYS A 253 -17.27 25.80 15.64
C LYS A 253 -18.06 26.55 16.72
N SER A 254 -18.06 26.10 17.99
CA SER A 254 -18.67 26.84 19.11
C SER A 254 -17.73 27.77 19.89
N MET A 255 -16.40 27.55 19.86
CA MET A 255 -15.42 28.40 20.56
C MET A 255 -14.85 29.55 19.71
N CYS A 256 -15.14 29.62 18.42
CA CYS A 256 -14.67 30.69 17.53
C CYS A 256 -15.85 31.34 16.81
N SER A 257 -16.09 32.64 17.07
CA SER A 257 -17.05 33.43 16.30
C SER A 257 -16.64 33.45 14.82
N GLY A 258 -17.59 33.13 13.93
CA GLY A 258 -17.32 32.61 12.57
C GLY A 258 -16.81 33.62 11.53
N THR A 259 -16.33 34.78 11.96
CA THR A 259 -16.00 35.93 11.10
C THR A 259 -14.59 35.87 10.52
N THR A 260 -13.60 35.27 11.19
CA THR A 260 -12.20 35.34 10.73
C THR A 260 -11.93 34.47 9.49
N LEU A 261 -11.15 35.00 8.55
CA LEU A 261 -10.73 34.29 7.34
C LEU A 261 -9.91 33.03 7.66
N ALA A 262 -9.10 33.08 8.73
CA ALA A 262 -8.34 31.93 9.22
C ALA A 262 -9.25 30.79 9.70
N TYR A 263 -10.32 31.09 10.45
CA TYR A 263 -11.33 30.10 10.85
C TYR A 263 -12.03 29.46 9.65
N ARG A 264 -12.47 30.26 8.67
CA ARG A 264 -13.09 29.75 7.42
C ARG A 264 -12.15 28.84 6.63
N ARG A 265 -10.85 29.17 6.57
CA ARG A 265 -9.82 28.36 5.91
C ARG A 265 -9.57 27.04 6.64
N HIS A 266 -9.49 27.08 7.98
CA HIS A 266 -9.27 25.90 8.81
C HIS A 266 -10.48 24.95 8.84
N SER A 267 -11.72 25.48 8.87
CA SER A 267 -12.92 24.64 8.82
C SER A 267 -13.05 23.92 7.47
N ALA A 268 -12.83 24.61 6.35
CA ALA A 268 -12.78 24.00 5.02
C ALA A 268 -11.69 22.92 4.90
N GLN A 269 -10.51 23.13 5.51
CA GLN A 269 -9.46 22.11 5.54
C GLN A 269 -9.86 20.90 6.42
N SER A 270 -10.46 21.13 7.59
CA SER A 270 -10.97 20.05 8.45
C SER A 270 -12.05 19.21 7.77
N ASP A 271 -12.99 19.86 7.09
CA ASP A 271 -14.10 19.19 6.41
C ASP A 271 -13.60 18.46 5.13
N ARG A 272 -12.55 18.97 4.44
CA ARG A 272 -11.83 18.23 3.39
C ARG A 272 -11.11 16.99 3.92
N THR A 273 -10.35 17.09 5.02
CA THR A 273 -9.67 15.94 5.63
C THR A 273 -10.67 14.86 6.07
N THR A 274 -11.81 15.28 6.62
CA THR A 274 -12.92 14.39 6.99
C THR A 274 -13.46 13.62 5.79
N LYS A 275 -13.62 14.28 4.63
CA LYS A 275 -14.04 13.62 3.37
C LYS A 275 -12.98 12.63 2.85
N ILE A 276 -11.69 12.97 2.90
CA ILE A 276 -10.62 12.09 2.42
C ILE A 276 -10.52 10.82 3.28
N LEU A 277 -10.65 10.95 4.61
CA LEU A 277 -10.65 9.79 5.51
C LEU A 277 -11.89 8.90 5.33
N LEU A 278 -13.04 9.47 4.94
CA LEU A 278 -14.22 8.69 4.56
C LEU A 278 -14.00 7.92 3.24
N ILE A 279 -13.36 8.54 2.25
CA ILE A 279 -13.00 7.88 0.98
C ILE A 279 -12.01 6.74 1.24
N LEU A 280 -10.97 6.96 2.07
CA LEU A 280 -10.04 5.92 2.48
C LEU A 280 -10.74 4.73 3.15
N LEU A 281 -11.71 5.00 4.04
CA LEU A 281 -12.51 3.96 4.69
C LEU A 281 -13.33 3.15 3.68
N ILE A 282 -13.94 3.82 2.69
CA ILE A 282 -14.71 3.15 1.63
C ILE A 282 -13.80 2.29 0.76
N VAL A 283 -12.63 2.78 0.34
CA VAL A 283 -11.66 2.01 -0.45
C VAL A 283 -11.21 0.76 0.31
N PHE A 284 -10.73 0.92 1.55
CA PHE A 284 -10.28 -0.21 2.37
C PHE A 284 -11.41 -1.24 2.63
N PHE A 285 -12.64 -0.77 2.87
CA PHE A 285 -13.78 -1.66 3.02
C PHE A 285 -14.06 -2.43 1.72
N CYS A 286 -14.08 -1.75 0.56
CA CYS A 286 -14.30 -2.40 -0.72
C CYS A 286 -13.18 -3.37 -1.15
N THR A 287 -11.93 -3.18 -0.71
CA THR A 287 -10.83 -4.11 -1.03
C THR A 287 -10.77 -5.31 -0.07
N GLU A 288 -10.82 -5.09 1.24
CA GLU A 288 -10.50 -6.14 2.22
C GLU A 288 -11.75 -6.84 2.82
N PHE A 289 -12.94 -6.23 2.79
CA PHE A 289 -14.17 -6.88 3.29
C PHE A 289 -14.59 -8.10 2.45
N PRO A 290 -14.53 -8.09 1.09
CA PRO A 290 -14.82 -9.28 0.29
C PRO A 290 -13.84 -10.43 0.58
N GLN A 291 -12.55 -10.11 0.71
CA GLN A 291 -11.50 -11.07 1.07
C GLN A 291 -11.76 -11.69 2.45
N GLY A 292 -12.12 -10.87 3.45
CA GLY A 292 -12.45 -11.32 4.79
C GLY A 292 -13.70 -12.21 4.86
N ILE A 293 -14.73 -11.93 4.05
CA ILE A 293 -15.90 -12.82 3.92
C ILE A 293 -15.50 -14.14 3.27
N LEU A 294 -14.79 -14.10 2.13
CA LEU A 294 -14.48 -15.33 1.39
C LEU A 294 -13.58 -16.26 2.20
N ALA A 295 -12.65 -15.72 3.00
CA ALA A 295 -11.83 -16.54 3.89
C ALA A 295 -12.63 -17.17 5.06
N ILE A 296 -13.68 -16.52 5.57
CA ILE A 296 -14.61 -17.16 6.54
C ILE A 296 -15.39 -18.29 5.86
N LEU A 297 -15.92 -18.05 4.65
CA LEU A 297 -16.64 -19.08 3.88
C LEU A 297 -15.73 -20.28 3.56
N ASN A 298 -14.45 -20.03 3.27
CA ASN A 298 -13.45 -21.07 3.02
C ASN A 298 -13.19 -21.93 4.27
N GLY A 299 -13.10 -21.32 5.46
CA GLY A 299 -12.98 -22.06 6.72
C GLY A 299 -14.24 -22.82 7.16
N LEU A 300 -15.42 -22.45 6.63
CA LEU A 300 -16.71 -23.12 6.89
C LEU A 300 -16.98 -24.28 5.94
N PHE A 301 -16.65 -24.13 4.65
CA PHE A 301 -16.98 -25.09 3.58
C PHE A 301 -15.77 -25.36 2.68
N PRO A 302 -14.65 -25.91 3.21
CA PRO A 302 -13.37 -26.02 2.50
C PRO A 302 -13.47 -26.71 1.15
N ASN A 303 -14.14 -27.87 1.03
CA ASN A 303 -14.23 -28.59 -0.26
C ASN A 303 -14.91 -27.75 -1.37
N ASP A 304 -16.01 -27.07 -1.04
CA ASP A 304 -16.85 -26.39 -2.04
C ASP A 304 -16.42 -24.93 -2.29
N ILE A 305 -16.16 -24.18 -1.22
CA ILE A 305 -15.77 -22.77 -1.36
C ILE A 305 -14.32 -22.67 -1.85
N HIS A 306 -13.40 -23.54 -1.45
CA HIS A 306 -12.03 -23.48 -1.96
C HIS A 306 -12.01 -23.77 -3.47
N GLN A 307 -12.49 -24.94 -3.86
CA GLN A 307 -12.40 -25.43 -5.24
C GLN A 307 -13.16 -24.54 -6.24
N PHE A 308 -14.41 -24.13 -5.93
CA PHE A 308 -15.26 -23.45 -6.91
C PHE A 308 -15.27 -21.92 -6.81
N VAL A 309 -14.94 -21.33 -5.65
CA VAL A 309 -15.15 -19.89 -5.40
C VAL A 309 -13.87 -19.15 -4.99
N TYR A 310 -12.99 -19.77 -4.21
CA TYR A 310 -11.73 -19.16 -3.77
C TYR A 310 -10.75 -19.07 -4.92
N LEU A 311 -10.48 -20.18 -5.62
CA LEU A 311 -9.60 -20.21 -6.79
C LEU A 311 -10.12 -19.25 -7.89
N SER A 312 -11.40 -19.40 -8.28
CA SER A 312 -12.09 -18.53 -9.27
C SER A 312 -12.07 -17.03 -8.95
N LEU A 313 -11.81 -16.63 -7.71
CA LEU A 313 -11.72 -15.23 -7.29
C LEU A 313 -10.32 -14.81 -6.82
N GLY A 314 -9.34 -15.72 -6.75
CA GLY A 314 -8.03 -15.49 -6.15
C GLY A 314 -7.31 -14.29 -6.76
N GLU A 315 -7.13 -14.30 -8.08
CA GLU A 315 -6.55 -13.19 -8.85
C GLU A 315 -7.30 -11.85 -8.69
N LEU A 316 -8.61 -11.88 -8.44
CA LEU A 316 -9.39 -10.67 -8.17
C LEU A 316 -9.17 -10.16 -6.74
N LEU A 317 -9.06 -11.07 -5.76
CA LEU A 317 -8.70 -10.73 -4.40
C LEU A 317 -7.28 -10.16 -4.33
N ASP A 318 -6.31 -10.76 -5.02
CA ASP A 318 -4.94 -10.26 -5.07
C ASP A 318 -4.89 -8.85 -5.65
N LEU A 319 -5.54 -8.60 -6.79
CA LEU A 319 -5.67 -7.25 -7.37
C LEU A 319 -6.21 -6.22 -6.35
N LEU A 320 -7.21 -6.58 -5.55
CA LEU A 320 -7.74 -5.70 -4.49
C LEU A 320 -6.69 -5.40 -3.41
N SER A 321 -5.85 -6.38 -3.05
CA SER A 321 -4.70 -6.15 -2.14
C SER A 321 -3.59 -5.31 -2.80
N LEU A 322 -3.28 -5.48 -4.09
CA LEU A 322 -2.35 -4.59 -4.82
C LEU A 322 -2.84 -3.13 -4.83
N ILE A 323 -4.16 -2.92 -5.01
CA ILE A 323 -4.81 -1.60 -4.96
C ILE A 323 -4.72 -0.99 -3.55
N ASN A 324 -4.86 -1.80 -2.50
CA ASN A 324 -4.71 -1.34 -1.12
C ASN A 324 -3.27 -0.88 -0.81
N CYS A 325 -2.26 -1.67 -1.18
CA CYS A 325 -0.83 -1.30 -1.06
C CYS A 325 -0.47 0.03 -1.76
N ASN A 326 -1.18 0.38 -2.84
CA ASN A 326 -1.01 1.65 -3.56
C ASN A 326 -1.83 2.83 -3.00
N THR A 327 -2.87 2.54 -2.22
CA THR A 327 -3.78 3.57 -1.66
C THR A 327 -3.06 4.52 -0.70
N CYS A 328 -2.06 4.05 0.05
CA CYS A 328 -1.27 4.88 0.97
C CYS A 328 -0.55 6.05 0.28
N PHE A 329 0.11 5.82 -0.87
CA PHE A 329 0.76 6.89 -1.63
C PHE A 329 -0.25 7.87 -2.24
N ILE A 330 -1.42 7.42 -2.69
CA ILE A 330 -2.45 8.28 -3.29
C ILE A 330 -3.09 9.19 -2.22
N VAL A 331 -3.38 8.65 -1.03
CA VAL A 331 -4.17 9.33 -0.01
C VAL A 331 -3.34 10.24 0.90
N TYR A 332 -2.12 9.85 1.27
CA TYR A 332 -1.30 10.64 2.22
C TYR A 332 -0.97 12.08 1.74
N PRO A 333 -0.67 12.35 0.45
CA PRO A 333 -0.51 13.70 -0.07
C PRO A 333 -1.80 14.53 -0.01
N LEU A 334 -2.97 13.91 -0.19
CA LEU A 334 -4.26 14.62 -0.14
C LEU A 334 -4.56 15.13 1.28
N ILE A 335 -4.21 14.34 2.29
CA ILE A 335 -4.34 14.68 3.71
C ILE A 335 -3.26 15.69 4.13
N SER A 336 -1.98 15.36 3.94
CA SER A 336 -0.86 16.09 4.55
C SER A 336 -0.46 17.33 3.72
N SER A 337 -0.57 18.51 4.32
CA SER A 337 0.00 19.75 3.78
C SER A 337 1.52 19.77 3.87
N GLN A 338 2.08 19.18 4.94
CA GLN A 338 3.51 19.09 5.19
C GLN A 338 4.21 18.19 4.16
N TYR A 339 3.65 17.00 3.89
CA TYR A 339 4.15 16.10 2.85
C TYR A 339 4.20 16.80 1.48
N ARG A 340 3.12 17.50 1.10
CA ARG A 340 3.06 18.26 -0.15
C ARG A 340 4.06 19.42 -0.22
N ALA A 341 4.46 19.99 0.92
CA ALA A 341 5.54 20.98 0.95
C ALA A 341 6.91 20.31 0.75
N THR A 342 7.20 19.23 1.48
CA THR A 342 8.43 18.43 1.33
C THR A 342 8.60 17.91 -0.10
N LEU A 343 7.54 17.38 -0.72
CA LEU A 343 7.55 16.88 -2.10
C LEU A 343 7.80 18.00 -3.14
N ARG A 344 7.25 19.21 -2.97
CA ARG A 344 7.58 20.34 -3.86
C ARG A 344 9.04 20.77 -3.71
N ASN A 345 9.49 21.00 -2.48
CA ASN A 345 10.88 21.38 -2.20
C ASN A 345 11.87 20.34 -2.75
N LEU A 346 11.51 19.05 -2.71
CA LEU A 346 12.27 17.96 -3.32
C LEU A 346 12.27 18.06 -4.85
N ALA A 347 11.11 18.19 -5.49
CA ALA A 347 10.99 18.29 -6.95
C ALA A 347 11.74 19.52 -7.50
N ASP A 348 11.67 20.65 -6.80
CA ASP A 348 12.37 21.88 -7.18
C ASP A 348 13.89 21.79 -6.97
N CYS A 349 14.34 21.05 -5.94
CA CYS A 349 15.76 20.68 -5.78
C CYS A 349 16.25 19.78 -6.93
N ILE A 350 15.50 18.74 -7.29
CA ILE A 350 15.82 17.83 -8.41
C ILE A 350 15.89 18.62 -9.73
N ARG A 351 14.95 19.55 -9.98
CA ARG A 351 14.98 20.46 -11.13
C ARG A 351 16.25 21.33 -11.16
N GLN A 352 16.68 21.89 -10.03
CA GLN A 352 17.89 22.70 -9.94
C GLN A 352 19.18 21.89 -10.17
N ILE A 353 19.19 20.61 -9.79
CA ILE A 353 20.30 19.69 -10.08
C ILE A 353 20.30 19.33 -11.58
N ALA A 354 19.15 18.94 -12.14
CA ALA A 354 19.02 18.58 -13.56
C ALA A 354 19.33 19.76 -14.51
N GLN A 355 19.08 21.00 -14.08
CA GLN A 355 19.46 22.22 -14.82
C GLN A 355 20.93 22.65 -14.60
N GLY A 356 21.76 21.86 -13.89
CA GLY A 356 23.16 22.19 -13.58
C GLY A 356 23.37 23.33 -12.56
N ARG A 357 22.31 24.07 -12.22
CA ARG A 357 22.36 25.28 -11.38
C ARG A 357 22.80 24.99 -9.94
N GLY A 358 22.61 23.76 -9.44
CA GLY A 358 23.12 23.34 -8.13
C GLY A 358 24.62 23.55 -7.96
N TRP A 359 25.43 23.23 -8.97
CA TRP A 359 26.89 23.45 -8.94
C TRP A 359 27.27 24.93 -8.98
N GLN A 360 26.53 25.74 -9.74
CA GLN A 360 26.74 27.20 -9.80
C GLN A 360 26.39 27.87 -8.45
N ALA A 361 25.30 27.45 -7.80
CA ALA A 361 24.94 27.93 -6.47
C ALA A 361 25.97 27.52 -5.40
N ALA A 362 26.44 26.27 -5.41
CA ALA A 362 27.45 25.77 -4.47
C ALA A 362 28.79 26.50 -4.63
N THR A 363 29.28 26.67 -5.87
CA THR A 363 30.54 27.38 -6.14
C THR A 363 30.45 28.89 -5.85
N ALA A 364 29.29 29.52 -6.07
CA ALA A 364 29.05 30.89 -5.64
C ALA A 364 29.11 31.03 -4.10
N ASN A 365 28.56 30.07 -3.36
CA ASN A 365 28.56 30.08 -1.88
C ASN A 365 29.92 29.71 -1.25
N LEU A 366 30.78 28.99 -2.00
CA LEU A 366 32.19 28.82 -1.65
C LEU A 366 32.98 30.12 -1.91
N ARG A 367 32.76 30.79 -3.04
CA ARG A 367 33.37 32.10 -3.37
C ARG A 367 32.93 33.24 -2.43
N SER A 368 31.71 33.19 -1.89
CA SER A 368 31.28 34.18 -0.87
C SER A 368 31.99 33.95 0.46
N ARG A 369 32.17 32.67 0.87
CA ARG A 369 32.93 32.30 2.07
C ARG A 369 34.43 32.60 1.95
N SER A 370 35.07 32.37 0.80
CA SER A 370 36.49 32.72 0.62
C SER A 370 36.69 34.24 0.73
N ARG A 371 35.87 35.04 0.04
CA ARG A 371 35.89 36.51 0.13
C ARG A 371 35.62 37.04 1.54
N LEU A 372 34.77 36.38 2.32
CA LEU A 372 34.53 36.74 3.72
C LEU A 372 35.73 36.40 4.62
N SER A 373 36.52 35.38 4.27
CA SER A 373 37.78 35.05 4.95
C SER A 373 38.89 36.04 4.59
N GLU A 374 39.05 36.36 3.31
CA GLU A 374 39.98 37.37 2.78
C GLU A 374 39.69 38.75 3.40
N ALA A 375 38.42 39.16 3.44
CA ALA A 375 37.98 40.40 4.08
C ALA A 375 38.35 40.44 5.57
N LYS A 376 38.18 39.32 6.31
CA LYS A 376 38.58 39.23 7.72
C LYS A 376 40.10 39.35 7.92
N LEU A 377 40.92 38.72 7.08
CA LEU A 377 42.37 38.91 7.11
C LEU A 377 42.74 40.38 6.84
N SER A 378 42.13 41.00 5.82
CA SER A 378 42.41 42.41 5.46
C SER A 378 41.97 43.43 6.53
N LEU A 379 41.04 43.05 7.40
CA LEU A 379 40.65 43.86 8.56
C LEU A 379 41.62 43.67 9.73
N ALA A 380 42.11 42.45 9.94
CA ALA A 380 43.10 42.13 10.98
C ALA A 380 44.50 42.71 10.69
N SER A 381 44.82 43.00 9.42
CA SER A 381 46.10 43.61 9.01
C SER A 381 46.11 45.14 9.01
N ARG A 382 45.07 45.82 9.53
CA ARG A 382 45.08 47.29 9.68
C ARG A 382 45.73 47.68 11.02
N PRO A 383 46.77 48.53 11.04
CA PRO A 383 47.31 49.05 12.28
C PRO A 383 46.28 49.95 12.98
N LEU A 384 46.17 49.85 14.31
CA LEU A 384 45.26 50.69 15.08
C LEU A 384 45.80 52.13 15.16
N SER A 385 45.10 53.05 14.48
CA SER A 385 45.19 54.48 14.78
C SER A 385 44.53 54.76 16.15
N PRO A 386 45.15 55.56 17.05
CA PRO A 386 44.55 55.89 18.33
C PRO A 386 43.28 56.72 18.16
N PHE A 387 42.16 56.23 18.68
CA PHE A 387 40.89 56.96 18.72
C PHE A 387 40.85 57.94 19.90
N PRO A 388 40.49 59.22 19.71
CA PRO A 388 40.21 60.14 20.80
C PRO A 388 38.83 59.85 21.42
N LEU A 389 38.73 60.00 22.75
CA LEU A 389 37.48 59.86 23.51
C LEU A 389 36.53 61.05 23.27
N THR A 390 35.30 60.78 22.83
CA THR A 390 34.15 61.72 22.91
C THR A 390 32.83 60.94 23.10
N PRO A 391 31.77 61.56 23.65
CA PRO A 391 30.72 60.83 24.38
C PRO A 391 29.47 60.44 23.58
N SER A 392 28.67 59.55 24.19
CA SER A 392 27.38 59.05 23.70
C SER A 392 26.29 60.14 23.55
N PRO A 393 25.54 60.17 22.44
CA PRO A 393 24.28 60.91 22.31
C PRO A 393 23.05 60.04 22.65
N SER A 394 21.94 60.72 22.97
CA SER A 394 20.73 60.16 23.58
C SER A 394 19.62 59.73 22.61
N PHE A 395 18.63 59.00 23.16
CA PHE A 395 17.34 58.68 22.53
C PHE A 395 16.62 59.90 21.91
N ARG A 396 15.99 59.70 20.74
CA ARG A 396 14.67 60.29 20.40
C ARG A 396 13.87 59.39 19.42
N PRO A 397 12.53 59.50 19.36
CA PRO A 397 11.66 58.55 18.67
C PRO A 397 11.32 58.90 17.20
N SER A 398 10.53 58.02 16.58
CA SER A 398 10.05 58.01 15.19
C SER A 398 9.21 59.22 14.73
N PRO A 399 9.01 59.34 13.41
CA PRO A 399 7.64 59.21 12.88
C PRO A 399 7.52 58.22 11.69
N SER A 400 6.29 57.82 11.38
CA SER A 400 5.89 57.20 10.10
C SER A 400 5.50 58.27 9.06
N PRO A 401 5.37 57.91 7.77
CA PRO A 401 4.04 58.09 7.16
C PRO A 401 3.66 57.08 6.04
N SER A 402 2.33 57.04 5.78
CA SER A 402 1.62 56.83 4.49
C SER A 402 1.95 55.67 3.53
N SER A 403 0.87 55.03 3.05
CA SER A 403 0.81 54.20 1.84
C SER A 403 0.93 55.02 0.54
N PRO A 404 1.08 54.35 -0.61
CA PRO A 404 -0.05 54.38 -1.55
C PRO A 404 -0.40 53.02 -2.20
N SER A 405 -1.52 53.00 -2.92
CA SER A 405 -2.02 51.94 -3.82
C SER A 405 -2.50 52.62 -5.12
N PRO A 406 -2.89 51.90 -6.19
CA PRO A 406 -2.68 50.49 -6.54
C PRO A 406 -1.91 50.33 -7.88
N VAL A 407 -1.76 49.10 -8.39
CA VAL A 407 -1.38 48.84 -9.81
C VAL A 407 -2.38 47.85 -10.42
N ASN A 408 -2.72 48.06 -11.69
CA ASN A 408 -3.86 47.43 -12.36
C ASN A 408 -3.65 45.95 -12.74
N SER A 409 -4.80 45.29 -12.90
CA SER A 409 -4.96 43.96 -13.49
C SER A 409 -4.42 43.87 -14.92
N ASN A 410 -3.93 42.70 -15.28
CA ASN A 410 -4.29 42.11 -16.58
C ASN A 410 -4.48 40.59 -16.42
N ALA A 411 -5.48 40.04 -17.09
CA ALA A 411 -5.90 38.65 -16.91
C ALA A 411 -6.14 37.97 -18.26
N THR A 412 -5.54 36.80 -18.46
CA THR A 412 -5.78 35.93 -19.62
C THR A 412 -6.20 34.56 -19.14
N ALA A 413 -7.49 34.25 -19.27
CA ALA A 413 -8.03 32.92 -19.03
C ALA A 413 -7.87 32.05 -20.29
N CYS A 414 -7.64 30.74 -20.10
CA CYS A 414 -7.80 29.74 -21.16
C CYS A 414 -8.71 28.60 -20.67
N ARG A 415 -9.48 27.99 -21.58
CA ARG A 415 -10.63 27.15 -21.25
C ARG A 415 -10.30 25.65 -21.18
N ARG A 416 -11.16 24.89 -20.48
CA ARG A 416 -11.33 23.44 -20.67
C ARG A 416 -12.18 23.16 -21.93
N PRO A 417 -11.97 22.02 -22.61
CA PRO A 417 -13.02 21.26 -23.31
C PRO A 417 -13.57 20.12 -22.42
N THR A 418 -14.74 19.56 -22.75
CA THR A 418 -15.32 18.41 -22.02
C THR A 418 -16.24 17.52 -22.88
N LEU A 419 -16.00 16.19 -22.85
CA LEU A 419 -16.94 15.05 -23.01
C LEU A 419 -17.61 14.69 -24.38
N ARG A 420 -17.73 13.36 -24.61
CA ARG A 420 -18.56 12.61 -25.60
C ARG A 420 -18.14 12.74 -27.09
N THR A 421 -18.25 11.73 -27.97
CA THR A 421 -18.79 10.33 -27.90
C THR A 421 -17.93 9.39 -28.80
N LEU A 422 -18.23 8.14 -29.22
CA LEU A 422 -19.46 7.32 -29.32
C LEU A 422 -19.21 5.83 -28.91
N ILE A 423 -19.86 4.86 -29.57
CA ILE A 423 -20.14 3.46 -29.17
C ILE A 423 -20.17 2.55 -30.43
N ASN A 424 -19.81 1.26 -30.27
CA ASN A 424 -20.00 0.02 -31.08
C ASN A 424 -18.63 -0.70 -31.25
N GLY A 425 -18.45 -2.03 -31.20
CA GLY A 425 -19.33 -3.21 -31.37
C GLY A 425 -18.60 -4.17 -32.35
N GLY A 426 -18.58 -5.51 -32.24
CA GLY A 426 -19.17 -6.47 -31.29
C GLY A 426 -18.62 -7.90 -31.54
N GLU A 427 -19.48 -8.92 -31.41
CA GLU A 427 -19.26 -10.37 -31.71
C GLU A 427 -18.42 -11.22 -30.74
N VAL A 428 -18.72 -12.54 -30.74
CA VAL A 428 -18.28 -13.57 -29.78
C VAL A 428 -18.13 -14.92 -30.51
N PRO A 429 -16.99 -15.63 -30.40
CA PRO A 429 -16.86 -17.05 -30.80
C PRO A 429 -17.09 -18.02 -29.62
N SER A 430 -17.48 -19.25 -29.92
CA SER A 430 -17.91 -20.24 -28.93
C SER A 430 -16.80 -21.10 -28.33
N ILE A 431 -16.90 -21.31 -27.01
CA ILE A 431 -16.63 -22.53 -26.23
C ILE A 431 -15.87 -23.67 -26.95
N ARG A 432 -14.72 -24.04 -26.39
CA ARG A 432 -14.22 -25.42 -26.38
C ARG A 432 -13.66 -25.71 -24.98
N PHE A 433 -14.07 -26.80 -24.37
CA PHE A 433 -13.52 -27.28 -23.08
C PHE A 433 -12.19 -28.00 -23.32
N LEU A 434 -11.27 -27.85 -22.37
CA LEU A 434 -10.05 -28.64 -22.16
C LEU A 434 -9.94 -28.92 -20.66
N ASP A 435 -9.31 -30.03 -20.28
CA ASP A 435 -9.40 -30.57 -18.92
C ASP A 435 -8.60 -29.78 -17.87
N ASP A 436 -9.27 -29.41 -16.77
CA ASP A 436 -8.62 -28.89 -15.56
C ASP A 436 -7.90 -30.03 -14.80
N GLN A 437 -6.56 -30.02 -14.80
CA GLN A 437 -5.75 -30.71 -13.80
C GLN A 437 -4.72 -29.75 -13.16
N ASP A 438 -4.56 -29.90 -11.85
CA ASP A 438 -3.39 -29.51 -11.05
C ASP A 438 -2.99 -28.01 -10.98
N VAL A 439 -3.94 -27.16 -10.55
CA VAL A 439 -3.62 -25.90 -9.86
C VAL A 439 -4.27 -25.87 -8.46
N LEU A 440 -3.49 -26.24 -7.44
CA LEU A 440 -3.82 -26.06 -6.02
C LEU A 440 -2.89 -25.01 -5.41
N LEU A 441 -3.30 -23.74 -5.43
CA LEU A 441 -2.77 -22.65 -4.60
C LEU A 441 -3.77 -21.47 -4.51
#